data_AF-A0A6S7IN90-F1
#
_entry.id   AF-A0A6S7IN90-F1
#
_cell.length_a   1.000
_cell.length_b   1.000
_cell.length_c   1.000
_cell.angle_alpha   90.00
_cell.angle_beta   90.00
_cell.angle_gamma   90.00
#
_symmetry.space_group_name_H-M   'P 1'
#
loop_
_entity.id
_entity.type
_entity.pdbx_description
1 polymer ?
#
loop_
_entity_poly.entity_id
_entity_poly.type
_entity_poly.pdbx_seq_one_letter_code
_entity_poly.pdbx_strand_id
1 'polypeptide(L)'
;TKIKVCQRTHCSDLISQLSHIVDIPARCLLLLRSKYSRISHIYDPIEEVSLSSNDEILIACEIVVSKQDVSSSNTKDENACSESCESNFKKNIDKHCSYDVVHISVIQRLTHSVTGKCHNCGLEKSPLSYCSKCCKVAYCNRECQRNNWKYHRQYCEFQPFIIGTPFIISIDSSKATLDNLQKKAFSYAR
;
A
#
# COMPACT_ATOMS: atom_id res chain seq x y z
N THR A 1 5.56 -17.96 -5.71
CA THR A 1 5.92 -18.27 -4.29
C THR A 1 4.67 -18.14 -3.43
N LYS A 2 4.37 -19.10 -2.53
CA LYS A 2 3.19 -19.04 -1.66
C LYS A 2 3.47 -18.07 -0.50
N ILE A 3 2.51 -17.21 -0.16
CA ILE A 3 2.52 -16.58 1.17
C ILE A 3 1.94 -17.59 2.17
N LYS A 4 2.76 -17.99 3.13
CA LYS A 4 2.34 -18.81 4.26
C LYS A 4 1.75 -17.89 5.32
N VAL A 5 0.43 -17.91 5.44
CA VAL A 5 -0.31 -17.30 6.56
C VAL A 5 -0.79 -18.44 7.47
N CYS A 6 -0.07 -18.70 8.55
CA CYS A 6 -0.46 -19.56 9.66
C CYS A 6 -1.33 -18.79 10.66
N GLN A 7 -2.02 -19.50 11.57
CA GLN A 7 -2.88 -18.90 12.62
C GLN A 7 -2.16 -17.89 13.54
N ARG A 8 -0.82 -17.88 13.58
CA ARG A 8 0.03 -16.91 14.27
C ARG A 8 1.19 -16.51 13.37
N THR A 9 0.92 -15.70 12.36
CA THR A 9 1.99 -15.19 11.47
C THR A 9 2.32 -13.77 11.89
N HIS A 10 3.60 -13.48 12.15
CA HIS A 10 4.00 -12.10 12.40
C HIS A 10 3.95 -11.28 11.11
N CYS A 11 3.67 -10.00 11.26
CA CYS A 11 3.67 -9.05 10.14
C CYS A 11 5.02 -9.06 9.41
N SER A 12 6.13 -9.12 10.14
CA SER A 12 7.48 -9.24 9.59
C SER A 12 7.67 -10.44 8.65
N ASP A 13 7.07 -11.59 8.96
CA ASP A 13 7.13 -12.79 8.11
C ASP A 13 6.36 -12.58 6.81
N LEU A 14 5.19 -11.93 6.87
CA LEU A 14 4.39 -11.62 5.68
C LEU A 14 5.08 -10.58 4.81
N ILE A 15 5.61 -9.52 5.42
CA ILE A 15 6.36 -8.48 4.73
C ILE A 15 7.60 -9.07 4.04
N SER A 16 8.33 -9.96 4.71
CA SER A 16 9.52 -10.62 4.12
C SER A 16 9.13 -11.51 2.93
N GLN A 17 8.05 -12.29 3.05
CA GLN A 17 7.55 -13.09 1.94
C GLN A 17 7.08 -12.23 0.77
N LEU A 18 6.34 -11.14 1.05
CA LEU A 18 5.91 -10.18 0.05
C LEU A 18 7.11 -9.53 -0.64
N SER A 19 8.13 -9.13 0.11
CA SER A 19 9.35 -8.50 -0.40
C SER A 19 9.96 -9.30 -1.56
N HIS A 20 10.08 -10.63 -1.40
CA HIS A 20 10.56 -11.51 -2.45
C HIS A 20 9.60 -11.70 -3.63
N ILE A 21 8.29 -11.57 -3.41
CA ILE A 21 7.26 -11.78 -4.44
C ILE A 21 7.13 -10.54 -5.34
N VAL A 22 7.18 -9.34 -4.75
CA VAL A 22 6.99 -8.08 -5.46
C VAL A 22 8.31 -7.37 -5.80
N ASP A 23 9.45 -7.97 -5.44
CA ASP A 23 10.81 -7.43 -5.65
C ASP A 23 11.01 -6.03 -5.05
N ILE A 24 10.51 -5.84 -3.83
CA ILE A 24 10.59 -4.58 -3.08
C ILE A 24 11.20 -4.88 -1.72
N PRO A 25 12.21 -4.12 -1.23
CA PRO A 25 12.78 -4.35 0.10
C PRO A 25 11.73 -4.34 1.20
N ALA A 26 11.79 -5.28 2.14
CA ALA A 26 10.86 -5.40 3.29
C ALA A 26 10.66 -4.06 4.04
N ARG A 27 11.74 -3.28 4.22
CA ARG A 27 11.71 -1.96 4.86
C ARG A 27 10.90 -0.89 4.10
N CYS A 28 10.63 -1.13 2.82
CA CYS A 28 9.83 -0.25 1.96
C CYS A 28 8.38 -0.74 1.86
N LEU A 29 8.01 -1.81 2.57
CA LEU A 29 6.67 -2.34 2.57
C LEU A 29 5.96 -2.07 3.90
N LEU A 30 4.70 -1.72 3.78
CA LEU A 30 3.79 -1.48 4.89
C LEU A 30 2.57 -2.38 4.76
N LEU A 31 2.21 -3.13 5.82
CA LEU A 31 1.03 -4.00 5.81
C LEU A 31 -0.14 -3.34 6.56
N LEU A 32 -1.29 -3.33 5.93
CA LEU A 32 -2.51 -2.68 6.40
C LEU A 32 -3.66 -3.67 6.35
N ARG A 33 -4.59 -3.60 7.30
CA ARG A 33 -5.90 -4.24 7.22
C ARG A 33 -6.93 -3.22 6.78
N SER A 34 -7.80 -3.56 5.85
CA SER A 34 -9.01 -2.82 5.53
C SER A 34 -10.22 -3.70 5.83
N LYS A 35 -11.31 -3.09 6.31
CA LYS A 35 -12.60 -3.72 6.59
C LYS A 35 -13.70 -2.78 6.13
N TYR A 36 -14.68 -3.28 5.38
CA TYR A 36 -15.76 -2.46 4.82
C TYR A 36 -15.26 -1.25 4.02
N SER A 37 -14.25 -1.48 3.17
CA SER A 37 -13.63 -0.45 2.33
C SER A 37 -12.95 0.70 3.10
N ARG A 38 -12.67 0.51 4.38
CA ARG A 38 -11.93 1.46 5.22
C ARG A 38 -10.70 0.79 5.79
N ILE A 39 -9.57 1.48 5.83
CA ILE A 39 -8.42 0.97 6.60
C ILE A 39 -8.86 0.84 8.07
N SER A 40 -8.67 -0.35 8.63
CA SER A 40 -9.06 -0.70 9.99
C SER A 40 -7.86 -0.93 10.90
N HIS A 41 -6.69 -1.27 10.35
CA HIS A 41 -5.48 -1.51 11.14
C HIS A 41 -4.20 -1.30 10.33
N ILE A 42 -3.12 -0.94 11.01
CA ILE A 42 -1.76 -0.91 10.45
C ILE A 42 -0.92 -1.83 11.31
N TYR A 43 -0.26 -2.79 10.69
CA TYR A 43 0.53 -3.74 11.44
C TYR A 43 1.93 -3.20 11.72
N ASP A 44 2.32 -3.20 12.98
CA ASP A 44 3.73 -3.13 13.37
C ASP A 44 4.41 -4.46 12.98
N PRO A 45 5.67 -4.46 12.47
CA PRO A 45 6.41 -5.69 12.18
C PRO A 45 6.37 -6.79 13.25
N ILE A 46 6.29 -6.43 14.54
CA ILE A 46 6.21 -7.42 15.65
C ILE A 46 4.80 -7.97 15.90
N GLU A 47 3.75 -7.32 15.38
CA GLU A 47 2.37 -7.76 15.59
C GLU A 47 2.03 -9.06 14.84
N GLU A 48 1.12 -9.84 15.41
CA GLU A 48 0.52 -10.98 14.73
C GLU A 48 -0.63 -10.54 13.80
N VAL A 49 -0.67 -11.12 12.60
CA VAL A 49 -1.68 -10.82 11.60
C VAL A 49 -2.79 -11.86 11.66
N SER A 50 -4.00 -11.40 11.99
CA SER A 50 -5.23 -12.20 11.96
C SER A 50 -6.34 -11.50 11.19
N LEU A 51 -7.07 -12.30 10.40
CA LEU A 51 -8.28 -11.90 9.68
C LEU A 51 -9.45 -12.70 10.21
N SER A 52 -10.49 -12.00 10.66
CA SER A 52 -11.66 -12.53 11.35
C SER A 52 -12.89 -12.66 10.45
N SER A 53 -12.93 -11.94 9.33
CA SER A 53 -14.03 -12.01 8.34
C SER A 53 -13.53 -11.94 6.90
N ASN A 54 -14.36 -12.36 5.96
CA ASN A 54 -14.06 -12.29 4.53
C ASN A 54 -13.98 -10.86 3.97
N ASP A 55 -14.60 -9.91 4.68
CA ASP A 55 -14.63 -8.49 4.32
C ASP A 55 -13.35 -7.77 4.77
N GLU A 56 -12.48 -8.46 5.51
CA GLU A 56 -11.18 -7.95 5.92
C GLU A 56 -10.13 -8.30 4.88
N ILE A 57 -9.46 -7.27 4.36
CA ILE A 57 -8.39 -7.41 3.39
C ILE A 57 -7.06 -6.93 3.92
N LEU A 58 -5.98 -7.60 3.51
CA LEU A 58 -4.62 -7.14 3.74
C LEU A 58 -4.14 -6.39 2.50
N ILE A 59 -3.72 -5.15 2.71
CA ILE A 59 -3.14 -4.27 1.70
C ILE A 59 -1.66 -4.11 2.02
N ALA A 60 -0.80 -4.37 1.05
CA ALA A 60 0.62 -4.04 1.14
C ALA A 60 0.87 -2.73 0.40
N CYS A 61 1.48 -1.76 1.07
CA CYS A 61 1.83 -0.47 0.53
C CYS A 61 3.34 -0.37 0.34
N GLU A 62 3.77 -0.06 -0.88
CA GLU A 62 5.15 0.32 -1.16
C GLU A 62 5.38 1.79 -0.83
N ILE A 63 6.47 2.08 -0.14
CA ILE A 63 6.90 3.43 0.24
C ILE A 63 8.13 3.76 -0.60
N VAL A 64 7.96 4.55 -1.65
CA VAL A 64 9.06 5.00 -2.52
C VAL A 64 9.47 6.41 -2.15
N VAL A 65 10.64 6.58 -1.54
CA VAL A 65 11.18 7.90 -1.22
C VAL A 65 11.83 8.50 -2.46
N SER A 66 11.20 9.54 -3.03
CA SER A 66 11.84 10.41 -4.01
C SER A 66 12.46 11.62 -3.31
N LYS A 67 13.79 11.68 -3.31
CA LYS A 67 14.51 12.93 -3.07
C LYS A 67 14.46 13.72 -4.38
N GLN A 68 13.49 14.62 -4.52
CA GLN A 68 13.62 15.67 -5.53
C GLN A 68 14.43 16.79 -4.89
N ASP A 69 15.73 16.84 -5.22
CA ASP A 69 16.49 18.05 -5.01
C ASP A 69 15.87 19.10 -5.95
N VAL A 70 15.17 20.09 -5.39
CA VAL A 70 14.85 21.31 -6.13
C VAL A 70 16.18 22.02 -6.34
N SER A 71 16.88 21.64 -7.41
CA SER A 71 18.11 22.28 -7.84
C SER A 71 17.83 23.75 -8.10
N SER A 72 18.33 24.61 -7.23
CA SER A 72 18.39 26.05 -7.43
C SER A 72 19.24 26.30 -8.68
N SER A 73 18.60 26.61 -9.80
CA SER A 73 19.28 26.97 -11.04
C SER A 73 19.89 28.37 -10.89
N ASN A 74 21.18 28.40 -10.55
CA ASN A 74 22.03 29.53 -10.85
C ASN A 74 22.15 29.64 -12.38
N THR A 75 21.50 30.62 -12.99
CA THR A 75 21.91 31.16 -14.28
C THR A 75 22.10 32.66 -14.12
N LYS A 76 23.35 33.09 -14.30
CA LYS A 76 23.72 34.48 -14.43
C LYS A 76 23.45 34.94 -15.86
N ASP A 77 23.01 36.19 -15.93
CA ASP A 77 23.21 37.16 -16.99
C ASP A 77 22.20 37.25 -18.16
N GLU A 78 21.48 38.38 -18.08
CA GLU A 78 21.27 39.39 -19.13
C GLU A 78 19.96 39.42 -19.97
N ASN A 79 19.18 40.45 -19.63
CA ASN A 79 18.45 41.38 -20.50
C ASN A 79 16.98 41.12 -20.89
N ALA A 80 16.14 41.92 -20.20
CA ALA A 80 15.05 42.76 -20.73
C ALA A 80 13.74 42.09 -21.19
N CYS A 81 12.71 42.18 -20.33
CA CYS A 81 11.40 42.69 -20.75
C CYS A 81 10.66 43.34 -19.56
N SER A 82 10.71 44.67 -19.57
CA SER A 82 9.79 45.69 -19.04
C SER A 82 8.58 45.27 -18.20
N GLU A 83 8.64 45.69 -16.92
CA GLU A 83 7.68 46.58 -16.24
C GLU A 83 6.17 46.39 -16.48
N SER A 84 5.48 45.82 -15.48
CA SER A 84 4.47 46.55 -14.70
C SER A 84 3.73 45.61 -13.73
N CYS A 85 4.29 45.41 -12.53
CA CYS A 85 3.55 45.27 -11.27
C CYS A 85 4.49 45.29 -10.05
N GLU A 86 5.44 46.24 -10.02
CA GLU A 86 6.26 46.49 -8.83
C GLU A 86 5.70 47.64 -8.00
N SER A 87 4.74 47.33 -7.14
CA SER A 87 4.65 48.03 -5.85
C SER A 87 3.79 47.18 -4.91
N ASN A 88 4.45 46.62 -3.89
CA ASN A 88 3.92 46.15 -2.59
C ASN A 88 4.31 44.73 -2.18
N PHE A 89 5.58 44.34 -2.31
CA PHE A 89 6.10 43.22 -1.51
C PHE A 89 7.54 43.44 -1.02
N LYS A 90 7.80 44.58 -0.37
CA LYS A 90 8.95 44.73 0.52
C LYS A 90 8.44 44.93 1.95
N LYS A 91 8.31 43.81 2.65
CA LYS A 91 8.63 43.59 4.07
C LYS A 91 7.88 42.34 4.56
N ASN A 92 8.52 41.18 4.45
CA ASN A 92 8.65 40.34 5.63
C ASN A 92 9.85 39.40 5.48
N ILE A 93 10.85 39.64 6.32
CA ILE A 93 11.92 38.67 6.60
C ILE A 93 11.27 37.63 7.50
N ASP A 94 10.50 36.71 6.90
CA ASP A 94 9.94 35.57 7.60
C ASP A 94 10.82 34.36 7.32
N LYS A 95 11.45 33.86 8.38
CA LYS A 95 12.27 32.63 8.44
C LYS A 95 11.85 31.61 7.39
N HIS A 96 12.57 31.56 6.27
CA HIS A 96 12.50 30.42 5.37
C HIS A 96 13.16 29.24 6.08
N CYS A 97 12.36 28.50 6.84
CA CYS A 97 12.77 27.20 7.31
C CYS A 97 12.78 26.31 6.07
N SER A 98 13.97 26.09 5.51
CA SER A 98 14.19 25.12 4.44
C SER A 98 14.01 23.75 5.06
N TYR A 99 12.76 23.30 5.15
CA TYR A 99 12.47 21.92 5.46
C TYR A 99 12.68 21.14 4.18
N ASP A 100 13.65 20.23 4.18
CA ASP A 100 13.80 19.26 3.09
C ASP A 100 12.52 18.43 3.06
N VAL A 101 11.66 18.66 2.07
CA VAL A 101 10.42 17.90 1.89
C VAL A 101 10.73 16.67 1.03
N VAL A 102 10.29 15.51 1.50
CA VAL A 102 10.38 14.25 0.77
C VAL A 102 9.00 13.94 0.19
N HIS A 103 8.99 13.58 -1.10
CA HIS A 103 7.80 13.06 -1.76
C HIS A 103 7.87 11.54 -1.78
N ILE A 104 6.79 10.91 -1.33
CA ILE A 104 6.72 9.46 -1.23
C ILE A 104 5.56 8.95 -2.08
N SER A 105 5.88 8.22 -3.14
CA SER A 105 4.87 7.52 -3.91
C SER A 105 4.44 6.27 -3.13
N VAL A 106 3.14 6.16 -2.89
CA VAL A 106 2.52 5.03 -2.22
C VAL A 106 1.73 4.22 -3.23
N ILE A 107 2.15 2.97 -3.43
CA ILE A 107 1.47 2.01 -4.30
C ILE A 107 0.78 0.98 -3.43
N GLN A 108 -0.54 0.87 -3.56
CA GLN A 108 -1.36 -0.07 -2.80
C GLN A 108 -1.53 -1.38 -3.57
N ARG A 109 -1.40 -2.52 -2.86
CA ARG A 109 -1.58 -3.85 -3.43
C ARG A 109 -2.51 -4.70 -2.58
N LEU A 110 -3.51 -5.33 -3.20
CA LEU A 110 -4.33 -6.32 -2.51
C LEU A 110 -3.63 -7.68 -2.50
N THR A 111 -3.54 -8.26 -1.31
CA THR A 111 -2.96 -9.60 -1.12
C THR A 111 -3.98 -10.72 -1.35
N HIS A 112 -5.27 -10.40 -1.41
CA HIS A 112 -6.34 -11.34 -1.75
C HIS A 112 -7.55 -10.59 -2.32
N SER A 113 -8.40 -11.31 -3.06
CA SER A 113 -9.63 -10.75 -3.61
C SER A 113 -10.70 -10.65 -2.52
N VAL A 114 -11.56 -9.63 -2.58
CA VAL A 114 -12.81 -9.62 -1.81
C VAL A 114 -13.86 -10.35 -2.63
N THR A 115 -14.41 -11.44 -2.11
CA THR A 115 -15.60 -12.06 -2.70
C THR A 115 -16.50 -12.64 -1.63
N GLY A 116 -17.80 -12.35 -1.74
CA GLY A 116 -18.84 -12.97 -0.93
C GLY A 116 -19.39 -14.27 -1.53
N LYS A 117 -18.87 -14.72 -2.69
CA LYS A 117 -19.42 -15.82 -3.47
C LYS A 117 -18.44 -16.98 -3.61
N CYS A 118 -18.96 -18.20 -3.50
CA CYS A 118 -18.21 -19.41 -3.81
C CYS A 118 -17.85 -19.46 -5.30
N HIS A 119 -16.57 -19.61 -5.63
CA HIS A 119 -16.10 -19.67 -7.02
C HIS A 119 -16.58 -20.93 -7.78
N ASN A 120 -17.02 -21.96 -7.06
CA ASN A 120 -17.53 -23.19 -7.68
C ASN A 120 -19.05 -23.15 -7.90
N CYS A 121 -19.83 -22.89 -6.85
CA CYS A 121 -21.30 -22.99 -6.89
C CYS A 121 -22.01 -21.64 -6.95
N GLY A 122 -21.29 -20.52 -6.91
CA GLY A 122 -21.86 -19.17 -6.95
C GLY A 122 -22.60 -18.73 -5.69
N LEU A 123 -22.80 -19.62 -4.71
CA LEU A 123 -23.53 -19.32 -3.48
C LEU A 123 -22.88 -18.16 -2.73
N GLU A 124 -23.68 -17.14 -2.42
CA GLU A 124 -23.29 -16.08 -1.51
C GLU A 124 -23.31 -16.61 -0.08
N LYS A 125 -22.15 -16.64 0.58
CA LYS A 125 -22.02 -17.17 1.95
C LYS A 125 -20.86 -16.46 2.66
N SER A 126 -20.97 -16.33 3.98
CA SER A 126 -19.87 -15.92 4.84
C SER A 126 -19.82 -16.85 6.07
N PRO A 127 -18.64 -17.27 6.55
CA PRO A 127 -17.31 -17.08 5.96
C PRO A 127 -17.04 -18.04 4.78
N LEU A 128 -16.04 -17.70 3.96
CA LEU A 128 -15.55 -18.49 2.82
C LEU A 128 -14.08 -18.79 3.07
N SER A 129 -13.61 -19.92 2.57
CA SER A 129 -12.20 -20.27 2.62
C SER A 129 -11.52 -19.87 1.32
N TYR A 130 -10.65 -18.88 1.36
CA TYR A 130 -9.80 -18.51 0.24
C TYR A 130 -8.86 -19.66 -0.13
N CYS A 131 -8.56 -19.78 -1.43
CA CYS A 131 -7.53 -20.69 -1.90
C CYS A 131 -6.18 -20.29 -1.28
N SER A 132 -5.63 -21.16 -0.42
CA SER A 132 -4.38 -20.89 0.30
C SER A 132 -3.14 -20.70 -0.58
N LYS A 133 -3.23 -21.02 -1.88
CA LYS A 133 -2.13 -20.79 -2.83
C LYS A 133 -2.20 -19.41 -3.47
N CYS A 134 -3.35 -19.03 -4.04
CA CYS A 134 -3.44 -17.82 -4.86
C CYS A 134 -4.21 -16.67 -4.21
N CYS A 135 -5.06 -16.96 -3.22
CA CYS A 135 -5.97 -16.04 -2.56
C CYS A 135 -6.91 -15.23 -3.50
N LYS A 136 -7.02 -15.62 -4.78
CA LYS A 136 -7.86 -14.97 -5.80
C LYS A 136 -9.32 -15.46 -5.78
N VAL A 137 -9.55 -16.68 -5.31
CA VAL A 137 -10.87 -17.33 -5.30
C VAL A 137 -11.17 -17.87 -3.90
N ALA A 138 -12.45 -17.96 -3.56
CA ALA A 138 -12.92 -18.47 -2.28
C ALA A 138 -14.00 -19.55 -2.46
N TYR A 139 -14.07 -20.48 -1.51
CA TYR A 139 -14.99 -21.62 -1.56
C TYR A 139 -15.80 -21.74 -0.28
N CYS A 140 -17.06 -22.14 -0.40
CA CYS A 140 -17.94 -22.36 0.75
C CYS A 140 -17.58 -23.61 1.57
N ASN A 141 -16.85 -24.56 0.97
CA ASN A 141 -16.34 -25.77 1.61
C ASN A 141 -15.21 -26.42 0.76
N ARG A 142 -14.55 -27.45 1.34
CA ARG A 142 -13.47 -28.21 0.68
C ARG A 142 -13.93 -28.98 -0.56
N GLU A 143 -15.19 -29.38 -0.61
CA GLU A 143 -15.74 -30.11 -1.76
C GLU A 143 -15.83 -29.21 -2.99
N CYS A 144 -16.35 -27.99 -2.84
CA CYS A 144 -16.36 -26.97 -3.89
C CYS A 144 -14.95 -26.64 -4.40
N GLN A 145 -13.95 -26.59 -3.50
CA GLN A 145 -12.56 -26.40 -3.89
C GLN A 145 -12.04 -27.57 -4.75
N ARG A 146 -12.28 -28.82 -4.32
CA ARG A 146 -11.85 -30.03 -5.05
C ARG A 146 -12.51 -30.12 -6.43
N ASN A 147 -13.82 -29.87 -6.50
CA ASN A 147 -14.58 -29.94 -7.75
C ASN A 147 -14.11 -28.89 -8.77
N ASN A 148 -13.77 -27.70 -8.29
CA ASN A 148 -13.27 -26.60 -9.13
C ASN A 148 -11.78 -26.73 -9.48
N TRP A 149 -11.01 -27.54 -8.74
CA TRP A 149 -9.55 -27.63 -8.87
C TRP A 149 -9.07 -27.98 -10.28
N LYS A 150 -9.81 -28.83 -11.00
CA LYS A 150 -9.50 -29.20 -12.41
C LYS A 150 -9.38 -27.97 -13.33
N TYR A 151 -10.17 -26.93 -13.08
CA TYR A 151 -10.15 -25.67 -13.83
C TYR A 151 -9.21 -24.67 -13.16
N HIS A 152 -9.36 -24.48 -11.85
CA HIS A 152 -8.61 -23.45 -11.11
C HIS A 152 -7.09 -23.62 -11.17
N ARG A 153 -6.59 -24.84 -11.13
CA ARG A 153 -5.14 -25.14 -11.07
C ARG A 153 -4.34 -24.49 -12.21
N GLN A 154 -4.95 -24.29 -13.37
CA GLN A 154 -4.30 -23.76 -14.57
C GLN A 154 -3.87 -22.29 -14.39
N TYR A 155 -4.57 -21.54 -13.53
CA TYR A 155 -4.30 -20.13 -13.24
C TYR A 155 -4.10 -19.87 -11.73
N CYS A 156 -3.84 -20.93 -10.97
CA CYS A 156 -3.66 -20.85 -9.51
C CYS A 156 -2.26 -20.33 -9.17
N GLU A 157 -2.12 -19.01 -9.20
CA GLU A 157 -0.88 -18.30 -8.89
C GLU A 157 -1.14 -17.08 -8.01
N PHE A 158 -0.30 -16.93 -6.97
CA PHE A 158 -0.32 -15.77 -6.11
C PHE A 158 0.33 -14.58 -6.81
N GLN A 159 -0.45 -13.52 -7.00
CA GLN A 159 0.04 -12.27 -7.54
C GLN A 159 -0.78 -11.15 -6.91
N PRO A 160 -0.18 -10.32 -6.03
CA PRO A 160 -0.83 -9.12 -5.53
C PRO A 160 -1.15 -8.20 -6.70
N PHE A 161 -2.37 -7.65 -6.74
CA PHE A 161 -2.77 -6.72 -7.78
C PHE A 161 -2.76 -5.29 -7.24
N ILE A 162 -2.31 -4.35 -8.07
CA ILE A 162 -2.34 -2.91 -7.76
C ILE A 162 -3.80 -2.49 -7.63
N ILE A 163 -4.08 -1.68 -6.62
CA ILE A 163 -5.37 -1.02 -6.48
C ILE A 163 -5.20 0.50 -6.51
N GLY A 164 -6.13 1.15 -7.20
CA GLY A 164 -6.14 2.60 -7.36
C GLY A 164 -4.95 3.12 -8.16
N THR A 165 -4.88 4.45 -8.24
CA THR A 165 -3.70 5.16 -8.71
C THR A 165 -2.74 5.37 -7.54
N PRO A 166 -1.41 5.23 -7.74
CA PRO A 166 -0.45 5.62 -6.72
C PRO A 166 -0.71 7.06 -6.26
N PHE A 167 -0.53 7.32 -4.97
CA PHE A 167 -0.70 8.66 -4.41
C PHE A 167 0.60 9.14 -3.75
N ILE A 168 0.79 10.46 -3.68
CA ILE A 168 2.01 11.07 -3.14
C ILE A 168 1.73 11.56 -1.72
N ILE A 169 2.57 11.13 -0.78
CA ILE A 169 2.66 11.72 0.56
C ILE A 169 3.84 12.69 0.58
N SER A 170 3.57 13.95 0.87
CA SER A 170 4.60 14.98 1.11
C SER A 170 4.85 15.12 2.61
N ILE A 171 6.11 14.99 3.04
CA ILE A 171 6.49 15.02 4.45
C ILE A 171 7.89 15.59 4.64
N ASP A 172 8.11 16.35 5.72
CA ASP A 172 9.45 16.81 6.08
C ASP A 172 10.38 15.59 6.28
N SER A 173 11.61 15.68 5.78
CA SER A 173 12.60 14.61 5.83
C SER A 173 12.87 14.12 7.26
N SER A 174 12.93 15.05 8.22
CA SER A 174 13.09 14.77 9.65
C SER A 174 11.92 13.99 10.25
N LYS A 175 10.76 14.00 9.58
CA LYS A 175 9.51 13.36 10.00
C LYS A 175 9.20 12.11 9.18
N ALA A 176 10.02 11.76 8.18
CA ALA A 176 9.83 10.60 7.30
C ALA A 176 10.18 9.26 7.99
N THR A 177 9.68 9.06 9.22
CA THR A 177 9.77 7.78 9.93
C THR A 177 8.64 6.85 9.47
N LEU A 178 8.87 5.54 9.54
CA LEU A 178 7.87 4.54 9.16
C LEU A 178 6.53 4.78 9.89
N ASP A 179 6.55 5.02 11.20
CA ASP A 179 5.36 5.31 12.01
C ASP A 179 4.58 6.54 11.52
N ASN A 180 5.27 7.61 11.12
CA ASN A 180 4.59 8.81 10.65
C ASN A 180 4.05 8.64 9.22
N LEU A 181 4.74 7.86 8.37
CA LEU A 181 4.27 7.49 7.05
C LEU A 181 3.02 6.62 7.11
N GLN A 182 2.97 5.70 8.07
CA GLN A 182 1.78 4.90 8.39
C GLN A 182 0.58 5.80 8.74
N LYS A 183 0.78 6.74 9.66
CA LYS A 183 -0.26 7.71 10.08
C LYS A 183 -0.75 8.56 8.90
N LYS A 184 0.17 9.05 8.06
CA LYS A 184 -0.17 9.81 6.84
C LYS A 184 -0.95 8.95 5.86
N ALA A 185 -0.48 7.76 5.52
CA ALA A 185 -1.15 6.84 4.61
C ALA A 185 -2.59 6.53 5.05
N PHE A 186 -2.85 6.40 6.36
CA PHE A 186 -4.20 6.24 6.90
C PHE A 186 -5.10 7.46 6.61
N SER A 187 -4.59 8.68 6.81
CA SER A 187 -5.38 9.90 6.59
C SER A 187 -5.88 10.05 5.15
N TYR A 188 -5.13 9.51 4.18
CA TYR A 188 -5.52 9.51 2.76
C TYR A 188 -6.51 8.40 2.39
N ALA A 189 -6.59 7.33 3.16
CA ALA A 189 -7.48 6.20 2.88
C ALA A 189 -8.85 6.32 3.58
N ARG A 190 -9.22 7.54 3.98
CA ARG A 190 -10.35 7.84 4.85
C ARG A 190 -11.65 8.07 4.11
#